data_AF-A0A7C1IIG2-F1
#
_entry.id   AF-A0A7C1IIG2-F1
#
_cell.length_a   1.000
_cell.length_b   1.000
_cell.length_c   1.000
_cell.angle_alpha   90.00
_cell.angle_beta   90.00
_cell.angle_gamma   90.00
#
_symmetry.space_group_name_H-M   'P 1'
#
loop_
_entity.id
_entity.type
_entity.pdbx_description
1 polymer ?
#
loop_
_entity_poly.entity_id
_entity_poly.type
_entity_poly.pdbx_seq_one_letter_code
_entity_poly.pdbx_strand_id
1 'polypeptide(L)'
;MNTIQDDVDSVVDKMPDKHRAVFFGEFEKRMKDPDTFTVLIYVFGGLGIHQLYLGNKREALIHFLCGFLGMLFVIMGLILQFVFILPGLVLLLADIYLWVRDLVKHKYIVGKANNRIKKDIIKEIKDSK
;
A
#
# COMPACT_ATOMS: atom_id res chain seq x y z
N MET A 1 7.27 9.61 -16.62
CA MET A 1 6.99 8.51 -17.56
C MET A 1 7.26 7.21 -16.81
N ASN A 2 6.23 6.43 -16.50
CA ASN A 2 6.33 5.25 -15.63
C ASN A 2 6.25 4.01 -16.52
N THR A 3 7.41 3.45 -16.90
CA THR A 3 7.59 2.38 -17.90
C THR A 3 6.76 1.12 -17.67
N ILE A 4 6.23 0.92 -16.47
CA ILE A 4 5.39 -0.23 -16.10
C ILE A 4 3.92 -0.06 -16.57
N GLN A 5 3.45 1.18 -16.66
CA GLN A 5 2.09 1.49 -17.10
C GLN A 5 1.93 1.24 -18.60
N ASP A 6 2.96 1.59 -19.37
CA ASP A 6 3.00 1.50 -20.84
C ASP A 6 2.93 0.05 -21.34
N ASP A 7 3.54 -0.89 -20.59
CA ASP A 7 3.55 -2.32 -20.94
C ASP A 7 2.15 -2.95 -20.85
N VAL A 8 1.39 -2.60 -19.80
CA VAL A 8 0.06 -3.15 -19.56
C VAL A 8 -0.97 -2.60 -20.55
N ASP A 9 -0.90 -1.30 -20.84
CA ASP A 9 -1.84 -0.65 -21.77
C ASP A 9 -1.65 -1.21 -23.20
N SER A 10 -0.42 -1.52 -23.60
CA SER A 10 -0.13 -2.17 -24.90
C SER A 10 -0.74 -3.58 -25.05
N VAL A 11 -0.92 -4.30 -23.93
CA VAL A 11 -1.57 -5.61 -23.90
C VAL A 11 -3.07 -5.48 -24.04
N VAL A 12 -3.67 -4.48 -23.36
CA VAL A 12 -5.11 -4.19 -23.43
C VAL A 12 -5.51 -3.74 -24.83
N ASP A 13 -4.70 -2.92 -25.50
CA ASP A 13 -4.97 -2.46 -26.86
C ASP A 13 -4.99 -3.58 -27.91
N LYS A 14 -4.28 -4.69 -27.65
CA LYS A 14 -4.27 -5.86 -28.52
C LYS A 14 -5.41 -6.85 -28.24
N MET A 15 -6.23 -6.60 -27.20
CA MET A 15 -7.34 -7.49 -26.86
C MET A 15 -8.56 -7.26 -27.78
N PRO A 16 -9.37 -8.30 -28.05
CA PRO A 16 -10.66 -8.15 -28.72
C PRO A 16 -11.59 -7.21 -27.96
N ASP A 17 -12.45 -6.48 -28.67
CA ASP A 17 -13.30 -5.42 -28.08
C ASP A 17 -14.16 -5.90 -26.90
N LYS A 18 -14.67 -7.13 -26.97
CA LYS A 18 -15.42 -7.76 -25.87
C LYS A 18 -14.58 -7.89 -24.60
N HIS A 19 -13.30 -8.27 -24.73
CA HIS A 19 -12.38 -8.41 -23.60
C HIS A 19 -11.91 -7.04 -23.07
N ARG A 20 -11.74 -6.04 -23.95
CA ARG A 20 -11.44 -4.65 -23.55
C ARG A 20 -12.56 -4.06 -22.69
N ALA A 21 -13.82 -4.21 -23.11
CA ALA A 21 -14.96 -3.71 -22.35
C ALA A 21 -15.03 -4.34 -20.94
N VAL A 22 -14.82 -5.66 -20.84
CA VAL A 22 -14.77 -6.37 -19.54
C VAL A 22 -13.60 -5.88 -18.69
N PHE A 23 -12.42 -5.70 -19.28
CA PHE A 23 -11.24 -5.19 -18.59
C PHE A 23 -11.49 -3.82 -17.95
N PHE A 24 -11.99 -2.85 -18.73
CA PHE A 24 -12.24 -1.50 -18.20
C PHE A 24 -13.33 -1.50 -17.13
N GLY A 25 -14.40 -2.27 -17.32
CA GLY A 25 -15.47 -2.39 -16.32
C GLY A 25 -15.00 -3.02 -15.00
N GLU A 26 -14.11 -4.02 -15.04
CA GLU A 26 -13.54 -4.61 -13.83
C GLU A 26 -12.45 -3.73 -13.20
N PHE A 27 -11.67 -3.03 -14.02
CA PHE A 27 -10.61 -2.14 -13.53
C PHE A 27 -11.21 -0.95 -12.79
N GLU A 28 -12.25 -0.31 -13.33
CA GLU A 28 -12.94 0.82 -12.70
C GLU A 28 -13.46 0.47 -11.29
N LYS A 29 -14.00 -0.74 -11.11
CA LYS A 29 -14.51 -1.21 -9.81
C LYS A 29 -13.41 -1.44 -8.77
N ARG A 30 -12.22 -1.86 -9.20
CA ARG A 30 -11.14 -2.32 -8.31
C ARG A 30 -10.05 -1.26 -8.10
N MET A 31 -9.97 -0.26 -8.99
CA MET A 31 -8.95 0.79 -8.97
C MET A 31 -8.90 1.49 -7.61
N LYS A 32 -7.69 1.72 -7.13
CA LYS A 32 -7.41 2.43 -5.89
C LYS A 32 -7.12 3.89 -6.19
N ASP A 33 -7.67 4.75 -5.33
CA ASP A 33 -7.56 6.20 -5.44
C ASP A 33 -6.43 6.75 -4.55
N PRO A 34 -5.53 7.60 -5.08
CA PRO A 34 -4.45 8.20 -4.31
C PRO A 34 -4.93 9.11 -3.17
N ASP A 35 -6.04 9.81 -3.33
CA ASP A 35 -6.52 10.75 -2.34
C ASP A 35 -7.12 10.01 -1.13
N THR A 36 -7.89 8.95 -1.40
CA THR A 36 -8.37 8.00 -0.38
C THR A 36 -7.21 7.40 0.41
N PHE A 37 -6.13 7.01 -0.28
CA PHE A 37 -4.93 6.49 0.37
C PHE A 37 -4.25 7.54 1.26
N THR A 38 -4.16 8.80 0.81
CA THR A 38 -3.62 9.90 1.61
C THR A 38 -4.45 10.13 2.88
N VAL A 39 -5.78 10.10 2.79
CA VAL A 39 -6.67 10.20 3.96
C VAL A 39 -6.40 9.07 4.95
N LEU A 40 -6.24 7.84 4.46
CA LEU A 40 -5.90 6.69 5.32
C LEU A 40 -4.53 6.86 6.01
N ILE A 41 -3.54 7.44 5.33
CA ILE A 41 -2.23 7.71 5.94
C ILE A 41 -2.38 8.72 7.08
N TYR A 42 -3.17 9.78 6.92
CA TYR A 42 -3.36 10.78 7.98
C TYR A 42 -4.12 10.24 9.18
N VAL A 43 -5.18 9.46 8.97
CA VAL A 43 -6.03 8.96 10.07
C VAL A 43 -5.43 7.73 10.74
N PHE A 44 -4.79 6.84 9.98
CA PHE A 44 -4.35 5.51 10.44
C PHE A 44 -2.87 5.21 10.15
N GLY A 45 -2.06 6.24 9.90
CA GLY A 45 -0.67 6.08 9.49
C GLY A 45 0.17 5.19 10.41
N GLY A 46 0.04 5.35 11.73
CA GLY A 46 0.77 4.55 12.72
C GLY A 46 0.28 3.10 12.89
N LEU A 47 -0.87 2.75 12.30
CA LEU A 47 -1.40 1.37 12.32
C LEU A 47 -1.10 0.61 11.02
N GLY A 48 -0.62 1.29 9.97
CA GLY A 48 -0.32 0.65 8.68
C GLY A 48 -1.55 0.29 7.84
N ILE A 49 -2.75 0.78 8.21
CA ILE A 49 -4.01 0.44 7.53
C ILE A 49 -4.03 0.92 6.08
N HIS A 50 -3.37 2.04 5.79
CA HIS A 50 -3.19 2.54 4.42
C HIS A 50 -2.55 1.49 3.50
N GLN A 51 -1.59 0.71 3.99
CA GLN A 51 -0.97 -0.36 3.21
C GLN A 51 -1.89 -1.58 3.02
N LEU A 52 -2.80 -1.84 3.97
CA LEU A 52 -3.83 -2.88 3.81
C LEU A 52 -4.83 -2.54 2.70
N TYR A 53 -5.22 -1.26 2.58
CA TYR A 53 -6.11 -0.80 1.50
C TYR A 53 -5.56 -1.11 0.10
N LEU A 54 -4.23 -1.06 -0.06
CA LEU A 54 -3.53 -1.39 -1.31
C LEU A 54 -3.20 -2.89 -1.47
N GLY A 55 -3.57 -3.73 -0.50
CA GLY A 55 -3.24 -5.17 -0.50
C GLY A 55 -1.78 -5.49 -0.13
N ASN A 56 -0.99 -4.50 0.31
CA ASN A 56 0.41 -4.69 0.73
C ASN A 56 0.51 -5.19 2.17
N LYS A 57 0.08 -6.44 2.43
CA LYS A 57 0.07 -7.04 3.78
C LYS A 57 1.42 -6.97 4.51
N ARG A 58 2.53 -7.11 3.78
CA ARG A 58 3.89 -7.03 4.36
C ARG A 58 4.20 -5.63 4.89
N GLU A 59 3.95 -4.60 4.09
CA GLU A 59 4.23 -3.21 4.51
C GLU A 59 3.30 -2.78 5.65
N ALA A 60 2.04 -3.22 5.61
CA ALA A 60 1.10 -3.01 6.72
C ALA A 60 1.61 -3.64 8.03
N LEU A 61 2.12 -4.88 7.97
CA LEU A 61 2.67 -5.56 9.13
C LEU A 61 3.91 -4.85 9.68
N ILE A 62 4.78 -4.32 8.81
CA ILE A 62 5.97 -3.58 9.25
C ILE A 62 5.56 -2.32 10.02
N HIS A 63 4.62 -1.53 9.48
CA HIS A 63 4.08 -0.36 10.18
C HIS A 63 3.46 -0.74 11.52
N PHE A 64 2.61 -1.76 11.51
CA PHE A 64 1.97 -2.24 12.73
C PHE A 64 3.00 -2.65 13.78
N LEU A 65 4.04 -3.41 13.41
CA LEU A 65 5.09 -3.82 14.34
C LEU A 65 5.91 -2.63 14.85
N CYS A 66 6.33 -1.70 13.98
CA CYS A 66 7.10 -0.53 14.39
C CYS A 66 6.30 0.39 15.31
N GLY A 67 5.06 0.74 14.94
CA GLY A 67 4.18 1.57 15.75
C GLY A 67 3.77 0.90 17.06
N PHE A 68 3.28 -0.34 17.00
CA PHE A 68 2.79 -1.06 18.18
C PHE A 68 3.91 -1.44 19.14
N LEU A 69 5.00 -2.05 18.67
CA LEU A 69 6.13 -2.42 19.55
C LEU A 69 6.87 -1.18 20.05
N GLY A 70 6.99 -0.14 19.22
CA GLY A 70 7.60 1.13 19.63
C GLY A 70 6.82 1.76 20.79
N MET A 71 5.50 1.85 20.67
CA MET A 71 4.64 2.35 21.74
C MET A 71 4.70 1.45 22.99
N LEU A 72 4.63 0.12 22.81
CA LEU A 72 4.71 -0.83 23.91
C LEU A 72 6.02 -0.68 24.70
N PHE A 73 7.15 -0.56 24.01
CA PHE A 73 8.47 -0.42 24.65
C PHE A 73 8.63 0.91 25.37
N VAL A 74 8.09 2.01 24.83
CA VAL A 74 8.07 3.30 25.54
C VAL A 74 7.23 3.19 26.82
N ILE A 75 6.03 2.61 26.75
CA ILE A 75 5.16 2.45 27.92
C ILE A 75 5.81 1.56 28.98
N MET A 76 6.36 0.41 28.58
CA MET A 76 7.10 -0.47 29.49
C MET A 76 8.33 0.21 30.07
N GLY A 77 9.01 1.04 29.28
CA GLY A 77 10.16 1.82 29.72
C GLY A 77 9.83 2.87 30.78
N LEU A 78 8.63 3.45 30.70
CA LEU A 78 8.12 4.40 31.70
C LEU A 78 7.69 3.71 33.01
N ILE A 79 7.19 2.47 32.93
CA ILE A 79 6.63 1.74 34.09
C ILE A 79 7.69 0.88 34.81
N LEU A 80 8.49 0.12 34.05
CA LEU A 80 9.31 -0.97 34.59
C LEU A 80 10.79 -0.63 34.69
N GLN A 81 11.35 0.18 33.78
CA GLN A 81 12.77 0.63 33.77
C GLN A 81 13.08 1.43 32.49
N PHE A 82 13.82 2.55 32.61
CA PHE A 82 14.19 3.45 31.48
C PHE A 82 14.92 2.76 30.30
N VAL A 83 15.45 1.54 30.46
CA VAL A 83 16.18 0.77 29.44
C VAL A 83 15.34 0.52 28.18
N PHE A 84 14.02 0.32 28.31
CA PHE A 84 13.14 0.04 27.17
C PHE A 84 12.72 1.28 26.38
N ILE A 85 12.97 2.49 26.91
CA ILE A 85 12.58 3.74 26.24
C ILE A 85 13.40 3.93 24.96
N LEU A 86 14.71 3.69 25.01
CA LEU A 86 15.59 3.90 23.86
C LEU A 86 15.19 3.04 22.64
N PRO A 87 15.04 1.70 22.74
CA PRO A 87 14.59 0.89 21.61
C PRO A 87 13.16 1.25 21.17
N GLY A 88 12.28 1.63 22.10
CA GLY A 88 10.93 2.11 21.77
C GLY A 88 10.95 3.39 20.91
N LEU A 89 11.77 4.37 21.28
CA LEU A 89 11.96 5.60 20.51
C LEU A 89 12.53 5.32 19.11
N VAL A 90 13.49 4.40 19.00
CA VAL A 90 14.05 4.01 17.69
C VAL A 90 12.97 3.41 16.79
N LEU A 91 12.10 2.55 17.32
CA LEU A 91 10.99 1.97 16.55
C LEU A 91 9.95 3.01 16.14
N LEU A 92 9.62 3.97 17.00
CA LEU A 92 8.71 5.07 16.66
C LEU A 92 9.31 6.01 15.62
N LEU A 93 10.59 6.33 15.71
CA LEU A 93 11.29 7.11 14.67
C LEU A 93 11.30 6.36 13.33
N ALA A 94 11.48 5.04 13.36
CA ALA A 94 11.37 4.22 12.16
C ALA A 94 9.95 4.26 11.56
N ASP A 95 8.90 4.17 12.39
CA ASP A 95 7.51 4.29 11.92
C ASP A 95 7.22 5.67 11.31
N ILE A 96 7.67 6.75 11.95
CA ILE A 96 7.57 8.11 11.42
C ILE A 96 8.28 8.23 10.06
N TYR A 97 9.49 7.67 9.93
CA TYR A 97 10.21 7.67 8.67
C TYR A 97 9.42 6.92 7.57
N LEU A 98 8.87 5.75 7.89
CA LEU A 98 8.04 4.99 6.96
C LEU A 98 6.77 5.75 6.57
N TRP A 99 6.16 6.45 7.52
CA TRP A 99 4.97 7.27 7.30
C TRP A 99 5.25 8.44 6.35
N VAL A 100 6.35 9.16 6.58
CA VAL A 100 6.78 10.25 5.68
C VAL A 100 7.13 9.71 4.28
N ARG A 101 7.82 8.57 4.19
CA ARG A 101 8.11 7.91 2.92
C ARG A 101 6.83 7.60 2.15
N ASP A 102 5.81 7.09 2.83
CA ASP A 102 4.54 6.72 2.23
C ASP A 102 3.72 7.94 1.79
N LEU A 103 3.75 9.03 2.57
CA LEU A 103 3.20 10.33 2.15
C LEU A 103 3.87 10.86 0.90
N VAL A 104 5.21 10.87 0.84
CA VAL A 104 5.93 11.40 -0.33
C VAL A 104 5.69 10.53 -1.56
N LYS A 105 5.63 9.21 -1.39
CA LYS A 105 5.51 8.25 -2.50
C LYS A 105 4.07 7.78 -2.78
N HIS A 106 3.05 8.41 -2.19
CA HIS A 106 1.67 7.93 -2.26
C HIS A 106 1.19 7.62 -3.69
N LYS A 107 1.39 8.53 -4.65
CA LYS A 107 1.01 8.32 -6.07
C LYS A 107 1.70 7.11 -6.69
N TYR A 108 2.98 6.92 -6.37
CA TYR A 108 3.75 5.79 -6.87
C TYR A 108 3.28 4.46 -6.27
N ILE A 109 3.03 4.42 -4.96
CA ILE A 109 2.59 3.21 -4.25
C ILE A 109 1.20 2.78 -4.76
N VAL A 110 0.28 3.75 -4.93
CA VAL A 110 -1.06 3.51 -5.47
C VAL A 110 -0.99 3.06 -6.94
N GLY A 111 -0.17 3.71 -7.77
CA GLY A 111 0.06 3.27 -9.15
C GLY A 111 0.58 1.84 -9.24
N LYS A 112 1.51 1.44 -8.34
CA LYS A 112 2.01 0.05 -8.26
C LYS A 112 0.92 -0.93 -7.83
N ALA A 113 -0.02 -0.53 -6.99
CA ALA A 113 -1.18 -1.35 -6.63
C ALA A 113 -2.13 -1.50 -7.82
N ASN A 114 -2.48 -0.40 -8.49
CA ASN A 114 -3.34 -0.41 -9.68
C ASN A 114 -2.75 -1.25 -10.81
N ASN A 115 -1.42 -1.24 -11.01
CA ASN A 115 -0.77 -2.10 -12.00
C ASN A 115 -0.88 -3.59 -11.67
N ARG A 116 -0.88 -3.96 -10.39
CA ARG A 116 -1.13 -5.35 -9.98
C ARG A 116 -2.56 -5.75 -10.30
N ILE A 117 -3.53 -4.90 -9.97
CA ILE A 117 -4.94 -5.10 -10.29
C ILE A 117 -5.14 -5.31 -11.80
N LYS A 118 -4.51 -4.48 -12.64
CA LYS A 118 -4.59 -4.66 -14.11
C LYS A 118 -4.05 -6.02 -14.55
N LYS A 119 -2.89 -6.44 -14.03
CA LYS A 119 -2.29 -7.74 -14.34
C LYS A 119 -3.19 -8.90 -13.91
N ASP A 120 -3.82 -8.79 -12.74
CA ASP A 120 -4.74 -9.79 -12.22
C ASP A 120 -6.00 -9.90 -13.10
N ILE A 121 -6.60 -8.78 -13.50
CA ILE A 121 -7.76 -8.77 -14.41
C ILE A 121 -7.41 -9.37 -15.79
N ILE A 122 -6.26 -9.02 -16.35
CA ILE A 122 -5.78 -9.60 -17.63
C ILE A 122 -5.65 -11.12 -17.52
N LYS A 123 -5.13 -11.61 -16.39
CA LYS A 123 -5.02 -13.04 -16.12
C LYS A 123 -6.39 -13.69 -15.99
N GLU A 124 -7.30 -13.11 -15.21
CA GLU A 124 -8.68 -13.58 -15.05
C GLU A 124 -9.40 -13.70 -16.41
N ILE A 125 -9.25 -12.70 -17.29
CA ILE A 125 -9.85 -12.71 -18.63
C ILE A 125 -9.26 -13.82 -19.51
N LYS A 126 -7.95 -14.05 -19.42
CA LYS A 126 -7.25 -15.08 -20.21
C LYS A 126 -7.60 -16.50 -19.74
N ASP A 127 -7.76 -16.68 -18.43
CA ASP A 127 -8.07 -17.96 -17.79
C ASP A 127 -9.57 -18.30 -17.91
N SER A 128 -10.44 -17.33 -18.24
CA SER A 128 -11.88 -17.53 -18.52
C SER A 128 -12.19 -18.01 -19.95
N LYS A 129 -11.19 -18.48 -20.70
CA LYS A 129 -11.35 -19.17 -21.99
C LYS A 129 -11.60 -20.66 -21.81
#